data_AF-A0A268QW08-F1
#
_entry.id   AF-A0A268QW08-F1
#
_cell.length_a   1.000
_cell.length_b   1.000
_cell.length_c   1.000
_cell.angle_alpha   90.00
_cell.angle_beta   90.00
_cell.angle_gamma   90.00
#
_symmetry.space_group_name_H-M   'P 1'
#
loop_
_entity.id
_entity.type
_entity.pdbx_description
1 polymer ?
#
loop_
_entity_poly.entity_id
_entity_poly.type
_entity_poly.pdbx_seq_one_letter_code
_entity_poly.pdbx_strand_id
1 'polypeptide(L)' 'KLQKIDFEDETKETFGVGRIEEFRQSQLIDLYACVECGRCTNMCPATGTGKMLSPMDLILRLRDHLTEKGA' A
#
# COMPACT_ATOMS: atom_id res chain seq x y z
N LYS A 1 10.51 -4.22 8.35
CA LYS A 1 9.98 -4.02 9.72
C LYS A 1 9.26 -2.67 9.75
N LEU A 2 8.03 -2.62 10.26
CA LEU A 2 7.29 -1.36 10.42
C LEU A 2 7.94 -0.54 11.54
N GLN A 3 8.08 0.77 11.33
CA GLN A 3 8.54 1.69 12.37
C GLN A 3 7.38 2.02 13.30
N LYS A 4 7.67 2.15 14.59
CA LYS A 4 6.66 2.58 15.57
C LYS A 4 6.37 4.05 15.31
N ILE A 5 5.10 4.38 15.14
CA ILE A 5 4.64 5.77 15.10
C ILE A 5 4.42 6.22 16.55
N ASP A 6 5.01 7.36 16.88
CA ASP A 6 4.72 8.09 18.10
C ASP A 6 3.61 9.09 17.80
N PHE A 7 2.46 8.93 18.43
CA PHE A 7 1.28 9.79 18.24
C PHE A 7 1.20 10.92 19.28
N GLU A 8 2.08 10.92 20.30
CA GLU A 8 2.13 11.96 21.34
C GLU A 8 3.14 13.07 20.99
N ASP A 9 3.91 12.89 19.92
CA ASP A 9 4.85 13.88 19.40
C ASP A 9 4.10 15.05 18.72
N GLU A 10 3.86 16.12 19.48
CA GLU A 10 3.20 17.34 19.03
C GLU A 10 3.97 18.11 17.94
N THR A 11 5.22 17.73 17.64
CA THR A 11 6.02 18.36 16.57
C THR A 11 5.79 17.75 15.19
N LYS A 12 5.12 16.59 15.11
CA LYS A 12 4.83 15.92 13.84
C LYS A 12 3.58 16.46 13.16
N GLU A 13 3.76 16.89 11.92
CA GLU A 13 2.66 17.37 11.08
C GLU A 13 1.97 16.25 10.28
N THR A 14 2.65 15.12 10.05
CA THR A 14 2.14 14.00 9.24
C THR A 14 2.51 12.65 9.82
N PHE A 15 1.67 11.64 9.56
CA PHE A 15 1.86 10.27 10.04
C PHE A 15 1.79 9.28 8.87
N GLY A 16 2.71 8.31 8.86
CA GLY A 16 2.77 7.30 7.83
C GLY A 16 3.34 7.83 6.51
N VAL A 17 2.90 7.24 5.41
CA VAL A 17 3.31 7.58 4.04
C VAL A 17 2.13 8.20 3.30
N GLY A 18 2.32 9.41 2.78
CA GLY A 18 1.34 10.13 1.99
C GLY A 18 1.65 10.11 0.50
N ARG A 19 2.92 9.87 0.13
CA ARG A 19 3.39 9.79 -1.27
C ARG A 19 4.14 8.49 -1.52
N ILE A 20 4.19 8.06 -2.79
CA ILE A 20 4.84 6.79 -3.14
C ILE A 20 6.35 6.83 -2.90
N GLU A 21 6.98 7.99 -3.06
CA GLU A 21 8.41 8.21 -2.85
C GLU A 21 8.82 8.15 -1.36
N GLU A 22 7.85 8.18 -0.44
CA GLU A 22 8.09 8.11 1.02
C GLU A 22 8.17 6.67 1.54
N PHE A 23 7.84 5.67 0.70
CA PHE A 23 8.07 4.27 1.03
C PHE A 23 9.57 3.95 1.02
N ARG A 24 9.97 3.00 1.87
CA ARG A 24 11.32 2.44 1.79
C ARG A 24 11.48 1.67 0.48
N GLN A 25 12.67 1.74 -0.12
CA GLN A 25 13.05 1.00 -1.34
C GLN A 25 12.59 -0.47 -1.33
N SER A 26 12.79 -1.19 -0.21
CA SER A 26 12.33 -2.59 -0.10
C SER A 26 10.82 -2.74 -0.27
N GLN A 27 10.03 -1.80 0.28
CA GLN A 27 8.57 -1.81 0.19
C GLN A 27 8.07 -1.47 -1.21
N LEU A 28 8.83 -0.65 -1.96
CA LEU A 28 8.54 -0.37 -3.36
C LEU A 28 8.73 -1.63 -4.22
N ILE A 29 9.80 -2.39 -3.97
CA ILE A 29 10.05 -3.67 -4.65
C ILE A 29 8.95 -4.70 -4.32
N ASP A 30 8.46 -4.73 -3.07
CA ASP A 30 7.37 -5.63 -2.66
C ASP A 30 6.09 -5.45 -3.50
N LEU A 31 5.85 -4.27 -4.07
CA LEU A 31 4.69 -4.02 -4.95
C LEU A 31 4.71 -4.87 -6.23
N TYR A 32 5.91 -5.23 -6.71
CA TYR A 32 6.11 -6.09 -7.88
C TYR A 32 5.97 -7.58 -7.57
N ALA A 33 5.87 -7.97 -6.30
CA ALA A 33 5.70 -9.37 -5.91
C ALA A 33 4.27 -9.90 -6.17
N CYS A 34 3.32 -9.02 -6.48
CA CYS A 34 1.96 -9.42 -6.81
C CYS A 34 1.92 -10.19 -8.15
N VAL A 35 1.44 -11.42 -8.12
CA VAL A 35 1.27 -12.28 -9.31
C VAL A 35 -0.16 -12.31 -9.85
N GLU A 36 -1.01 -11.36 -9.45
CA GLU A 36 -2.37 -11.18 -9.97
C GLU A 36 -3.28 -12.43 -9.82
N CYS A 37 -3.02 -13.27 -8.80
CA CYS A 37 -3.77 -14.52 -8.57
C CYS A 37 -5.15 -14.36 -7.91
N GLY A 38 -5.55 -13.14 -7.53
CA GLY A 38 -6.88 -12.83 -6.95
C GLY A 38 -7.16 -13.34 -5.52
N ARG A 39 -6.28 -14.16 -4.91
CA ARG A 39 -6.51 -14.75 -3.58
C ARG A 39 -6.79 -13.71 -2.48
N CYS A 40 -6.08 -12.59 -2.49
CA CYS A 40 -6.26 -11.53 -1.49
C CYS A 40 -7.61 -10.80 -1.63
N THR A 41 -8.11 -10.62 -2.86
CA THR A 41 -9.44 -10.05 -3.12
C THR A 41 -10.55 -11.00 -2.70
N ASN A 42 -10.45 -12.27 -3.07
CA ASN A 42 -11.45 -13.28 -2.75
C ASN A 42 -11.63 -13.51 -1.23
N MET A 43 -10.54 -13.34 -0.45
CA MET A 43 -10.57 -13.51 1.01
C MET A 43 -10.80 -12.19 1.77
N CYS A 44 -10.95 -11.06 1.09
CA CYS A 44 -11.12 -9.77 1.76
C CYS A 44 -12.56 -9.62 2.30
N PRO A 45 -12.76 -9.38 3.61
CA PRO A 45 -14.10 -9.18 4.16
C PRO A 45 -14.84 -7.95 3.59
N ALA A 46 -14.10 -6.90 3.23
CA ALA A 46 -14.69 -5.71 2.61
C ALA A 46 -15.23 -6.03 1.22
N THR A 47 -14.45 -6.75 0.39
CA THR A 47 -14.94 -7.23 -0.91
C THR A 47 -16.14 -8.15 -0.73
N GLY A 48 -16.09 -9.09 0.22
CA GLY A 48 -17.17 -10.05 0.48
C GLY A 48 -18.49 -9.40 0.94
N THR A 49 -18.44 -8.19 1.51
CA THR A 49 -19.62 -7.38 1.85
C THR A 49 -20.07 -6.45 0.73
N GLY A 50 -19.52 -6.60 -0.48
CA GLY A 50 -19.86 -5.81 -1.67
C GLY A 50 -19.23 -4.43 -1.72
N LYS A 51 -18.25 -4.12 -0.85
CA LYS A 51 -17.55 -2.83 -0.89
C LYS A 51 -16.56 -2.80 -2.06
N MET A 52 -16.35 -1.62 -2.62
CA MET A 52 -15.36 -1.36 -3.68
C MET A 52 -13.91 -1.31 -3.14
N LEU A 53 -13.53 -2.27 -2.30
CA LEU A 53 -12.16 -2.41 -1.81
C LEU A 53 -11.64 -3.77 -2.24
N SER A 54 -10.52 -3.79 -2.96
CA SER A 54 -9.78 -4.99 -3.37
C SER A 54 -8.32 -4.80 -2.98
N PRO A 55 -7.76 -5.64 -2.09
CA PRO A 55 -6.34 -5.57 -1.75
C PRO A 55 -5.42 -5.78 -2.96
N MET A 56 -5.83 -6.61 -3.92
CA MET A 56 -5.08 -6.81 -5.17
C MET A 56 -4.99 -5.51 -5.96
N ASP A 57 -6.14 -4.88 -6.24
CA ASP A 57 -6.22 -3.67 -7.05
C ASP A 57 -5.47 -2.52 -6.38
N LEU A 58 -5.48 -2.46 -5.05
CA LEU A 58 -4.69 -1.50 -4.30
C LEU A 58 -3.19 -1.66 -4.57
N ILE A 59 -2.66 -2.89 -4.49
CA ILE A 59 -1.24 -3.16 -4.75
C ILE A 59 -0.88 -2.87 -6.21
N LEU A 60 -1.72 -3.28 -7.17
CA LEU A 60 -1.50 -3.01 -8.59
C LEU A 60 -1.49 -1.51 -8.88
N ARG A 61 -2.45 -0.75 -8.35
CA ARG A 61 -2.48 0.72 -8.51
C ARG A 61 -1.27 1.39 -7.88
N LEU A 62 -0.77 0.91 -6.75
CA LEU A 62 0.46 1.42 -6.16
C LEU A 62 1.69 1.12 -7.04
N ARG A 63 1.81 -0.10 -7.56
CA ARG A 63 2.88 -0.50 -8.51
C ARG A 63 2.85 0.36 -9.77
N ASP A 64 1.68 0.54 -10.35
CA ASP A 64 1.49 1.29 -11.58
C ASP A 64 1.80 2.78 -11.33
N HIS A 65 1.33 3.33 -10.21
CA HIS A 65 1.66 4.70 -9.81
C HIS A 65 3.17 4.93 -9.58
N LEU A 66 3.85 3.95 -8.98
CA LEU A 66 5.31 3.97 -8.85
C LEU A 66 5.98 4.00 -10.23
N THR A 67 5.51 3.18 -11.18
CA THR A 67 6.01 3.13 -12.56
C THR A 67 5.81 4.46 -13.28
N GLU A 68 4.63 5.09 -13.13
CA GLU A 68 4.32 6.41 -13.70
C GLU A 68 5.25 7.52 -13.17
N LYS A 69 5.72 7.40 -11.92
CA LYS A 69 6.64 8.36 -11.30
C LYS A 69 8.10 8.18 -11.74
N GLY A 70 8.41 7.15 -12.53
CA GLY A 70 9.75 6.90 -13.07
C GLY A 70 10.58 5.92 -12.24
N ALA A 71 9.97 4.81 -11.82
CA ALA A 71 10.65 3.68 -11.18
C ALA A 71 11.86 3.16 -11.97
#